data_AF-A0AAW2TH16-F1
#
_entry.id   AF-A0AAW2TH16-F1
#
_cell.length_a   1.000
_cell.length_b   1.000
_cell.length_c   1.000
_cell.angle_alpha   90.00
_cell.angle_beta   90.00
_cell.angle_gamma   90.00
#
_symmetry.space_group_name_H-M   'P 1'
#
loop_
_entity.id
_entity.type
_entity.pdbx_description
1 polymer ?
#
loop_
_entity_poly.entity_id
_entity_poly.type
_entity_poly.pdbx_seq_one_letter_code
_entity_poly.pdbx_strand_id
1 'polypeptide(L)'
;MATVEKPADVGMGDLNKPFRFNGTHFQRWKGKVLFYLSFLKVSYILTEKNPNKVDETNMNDDEYAIHQEKVENYNNDAFKCRSEDIKIGDNLVVCGIIDKLPPSWKEFQKTMRHKQKETTLETLIMRIRMEEEARGQDALMQPPESSV
;
A
#
# COMPACT_ATOMS: atom_id res chain seq x y z
N MET A 1 -26.00 -18.12 41.60
CA MET A 1 -26.45 -17.53 40.32
C MET A 1 -25.23 -17.53 39.40
N ALA A 2 -25.18 -18.46 38.43
CA ALA A 2 -24.11 -18.51 37.45
C ALA A 2 -24.63 -17.86 36.16
N THR A 3 -24.04 -16.73 35.78
CA THR A 3 -24.35 -16.05 34.53
C THR A 3 -23.68 -16.83 33.40
N VAL A 4 -24.48 -17.53 32.59
CA VAL A 4 -24.04 -18.12 31.33
C VAL A 4 -23.94 -16.97 30.32
N GLU A 5 -22.72 -16.63 29.93
CA GLU A 5 -22.48 -15.72 28.82
C GLU A 5 -22.88 -16.39 27.51
N LYS A 6 -23.77 -15.72 26.78
CA LYS A 6 -24.27 -16.11 25.46
C LYS A 6 -23.13 -15.98 24.45
N PRO A 7 -22.83 -16.98 23.61
CA PRO A 7 -21.77 -16.85 22.62
C PRO A 7 -22.17 -15.77 21.61
N ALA A 8 -21.30 -14.79 21.43
CA ALA A 8 -21.44 -13.78 20.41
C ALA A 8 -21.57 -14.47 19.05
N ASP A 9 -22.58 -14.04 18.29
CA ASP A 9 -22.79 -14.38 16.89
C ASP A 9 -21.56 -13.92 16.11
N VAL A 10 -20.59 -14.83 15.90
CA VAL A 10 -19.45 -14.59 15.02
C VAL A 10 -19.99 -14.74 13.60
N GLY A 11 -20.48 -13.63 13.06
CA GLY A 11 -20.89 -13.53 11.68
C GLY A 11 -19.79 -14.08 10.77
N MET A 12 -20.18 -14.93 9.82
CA MET A 12 -19.28 -15.64 8.90
C MET A 12 -18.35 -14.70 8.10
N GLY A 13 -18.62 -13.39 8.09
CA GLY A 13 -17.76 -12.33 7.54
C GLY A 13 -16.44 -12.13 8.28
N ASP A 14 -16.37 -12.42 9.59
CA ASP A 14 -15.15 -12.23 10.39
C ASP A 14 -14.06 -13.26 10.07
N LEU A 15 -14.42 -14.45 9.59
CA LEU A 15 -13.46 -15.52 9.27
C LEU A 15 -12.58 -15.19 8.06
N ASN A 16 -13.08 -14.34 7.16
CA ASN A 16 -12.38 -13.96 5.94
C ASN A 16 -11.65 -12.63 6.07
N LYS A 17 -12.03 -11.78 7.03
CA LYS A 17 -11.36 -10.51 7.28
C LYS A 17 -9.88 -10.72 7.58
N PRO A 18 -8.96 -10.00 6.91
CA PRO A 18 -7.55 -10.13 7.16
C PRO A 18 -7.26 -9.59 8.56
N PHE A 19 -6.49 -10.34 9.33
CA PHE A 19 -5.97 -9.83 10.59
C PHE A 19 -5.06 -8.63 10.34
N ARG A 20 -5.03 -7.70 11.29
CA ARG A 20 -4.11 -6.55 11.25
C ARG A 20 -2.67 -7.05 11.13
N PHE A 21 -1.92 -6.45 10.21
CA PHE A 21 -0.51 -6.80 10.06
C PHE A 21 0.30 -6.31 11.26
N ASN A 22 0.91 -7.23 12.01
CA ASN A 22 1.77 -6.93 13.15
C ASN A 22 3.28 -7.00 12.79
N GLY A 23 3.61 -7.06 11.50
CA GLY A 23 4.99 -7.12 11.03
C GLY A 23 5.62 -8.51 11.06
N THR A 24 4.83 -9.58 11.14
CA THR A 24 5.30 -10.98 11.03
C THR A 24 4.46 -11.77 10.01
N HIS A 25 4.98 -12.90 9.51
CA HIS A 25 4.29 -13.78 8.55
C HIS A 25 3.71 -13.06 7.31
N PHE A 26 4.51 -12.17 6.70
CA PHE A 26 4.08 -11.33 5.57
C PHE A 26 3.42 -12.09 4.43
N GLN A 27 3.97 -13.25 4.02
CA GLN A 27 3.38 -14.04 2.93
C GLN A 27 1.96 -14.55 3.26
N ARG A 28 1.73 -14.95 4.51
CA ARG A 28 0.42 -15.41 5.00
C ARG A 28 -0.57 -14.25 5.12
N TRP A 29 -0.10 -13.11 5.65
CA TRP A 29 -0.90 -11.90 5.72
C TRP A 29 -1.29 -11.39 4.33
N LYS A 30 -0.32 -11.28 3.41
CA LYS A 30 -0.53 -10.91 2.01
C LYS A 30 -1.52 -11.84 1.32
N GLY A 31 -1.36 -13.16 1.50
CA GLY A 31 -2.31 -14.14 0.96
C GLY A 31 -3.72 -13.96 1.51
N LYS A 32 -3.87 -13.69 2.81
CA LYS A 32 -5.17 -13.47 3.45
C LYS A 32 -5.83 -12.15 3.01
N VAL A 33 -5.06 -11.08 2.83
CA VAL A 33 -5.54 -9.81 2.27
C VAL A 33 -5.98 -9.97 0.82
N LEU A 34 -5.17 -10.62 -0.03
CA LEU A 34 -5.54 -10.89 -1.42
C LEU A 34 -6.79 -11.76 -1.51
N PHE A 35 -6.88 -12.80 -0.68
CA PHE A 35 -8.07 -13.65 -0.60
C PHE A 35 -9.30 -12.86 -0.17
N TYR A 36 -9.19 -12.00 0.83
CA TYR A 36 -10.30 -11.17 1.31
C TYR A 36 -10.76 -10.15 0.27
N LEU A 37 -9.84 -9.48 -0.42
CA LEU A 37 -10.18 -8.53 -1.48
C LEU A 37 -10.84 -9.23 -2.68
N SER A 38 -10.38 -10.45 -3.02
CA SER A 38 -11.04 -11.30 -4.00
C SER A 38 -12.44 -11.75 -3.52
N PHE A 39 -12.59 -12.09 -2.25
CA PHE A 39 -13.88 -12.45 -1.65
C PHE A 39 -14.88 -11.29 -1.67
N LEU A 40 -14.41 -10.07 -1.38
CA LEU A 40 -15.18 -8.85 -1.49
C LEU A 40 -15.48 -8.45 -2.95
N LYS A 41 -14.93 -9.17 -3.94
CA LYS A 41 -15.02 -8.86 -5.39
C LYS A 41 -14.49 -7.47 -5.76
N VAL A 42 -13.61 -6.92 -4.95
CA VAL A 42 -13.01 -5.57 -5.12
C VAL A 42 -11.54 -5.62 -5.53
N SER A 43 -10.98 -6.81 -5.80
CA SER A 43 -9.60 -6.98 -6.23
C SER A 43 -9.26 -6.17 -7.49
N TYR A 44 -10.26 -5.97 -8.37
CA TYR A 44 -10.15 -5.13 -9.57
C TYR A 44 -9.74 -3.68 -9.25
N ILE A 45 -10.07 -3.14 -8.06
CA ILE A 45 -9.63 -1.79 -7.66
C ILE A 45 -8.12 -1.68 -7.57
N LEU A 46 -7.44 -2.78 -7.21
CA LEU A 46 -5.99 -2.84 -7.10
C LEU A 46 -5.29 -3.32 -8.37
N THR A 47 -6.00 -4.01 -9.28
CA THR A 47 -5.40 -4.63 -10.46
C THR A 47 -5.77 -3.96 -11.78
N GLU A 48 -6.92 -3.30 -11.87
CA GLU A 48 -7.39 -2.59 -13.06
C GLU A 48 -6.99 -1.11 -13.06
N LYS A 49 -7.01 -0.51 -14.25
CA LYS A 49 -6.77 0.94 -14.41
C LYS A 49 -7.95 1.72 -13.82
N ASN A 50 -7.63 2.78 -13.07
CA ASN A 50 -8.64 3.65 -12.46
C ASN A 50 -9.50 4.31 -13.57
N PRO A 51 -10.82 4.05 -13.61
CA PRO A 51 -11.70 4.61 -14.62
C PRO A 51 -11.77 6.14 -14.58
N ASN A 52 -11.55 6.78 -13.43
CA ASN A 52 -11.48 8.25 -13.29
C ASN A 52 -10.32 8.91 -14.07
N LYS A 53 -9.46 8.13 -14.74
CA LYS A 53 -8.32 8.62 -15.53
C LYS A 53 -8.49 8.39 -17.03
N VAL A 54 -9.65 7.92 -17.46
CA VAL A 54 -9.95 7.70 -18.89
C VAL A 54 -10.40 9.03 -19.50
N ASP A 55 -9.98 9.28 -20.75
CA ASP A 55 -10.39 10.47 -21.49
C ASP A 55 -11.81 10.28 -22.04
N GLU A 56 -12.71 11.18 -21.67
CA GLU A 56 -14.14 11.14 -21.98
C GLU A 56 -14.49 11.91 -23.28
N THR A 57 -13.53 12.66 -23.86
CA THR A 57 -13.81 13.63 -24.94
C THR A 57 -14.37 13.04 -26.25
N ASN A 58 -14.20 11.74 -26.49
CA ASN A 58 -14.66 11.05 -27.69
C ASN A 58 -15.77 10.02 -27.44
N MET A 59 -16.33 9.96 -26.22
CA MET A 59 -17.41 9.02 -25.89
C MET A 59 -18.75 9.55 -26.37
N ASN A 60 -19.57 8.68 -26.94
CA ASN A 60 -20.98 9.01 -27.20
C ASN A 60 -21.82 8.95 -25.89
N ASP A 61 -23.07 9.41 -25.95
CA ASP A 61 -23.95 9.50 -24.77
C ASP A 61 -24.16 8.14 -24.07
N ASP A 62 -24.27 7.05 -24.83
CA ASP A 62 -24.45 5.70 -24.27
C ASP A 62 -23.16 5.18 -23.62
N GLU A 63 -22.00 5.43 -24.24
CA GLU A 63 -20.68 5.08 -23.70
C GLU A 63 -20.35 5.89 -22.44
N TYR A 64 -20.76 7.15 -22.41
CA TYR A 64 -20.59 8.04 -21.26
C TYR A 64 -21.36 7.52 -20.04
N ALA A 65 -22.62 7.12 -20.24
CA ALA A 65 -23.45 6.57 -19.17
C ALA A 65 -22.83 5.31 -18.56
N ILE A 66 -22.30 4.40 -19.39
CA ILE A 66 -21.61 3.18 -18.95
C ILE A 66 -20.31 3.53 -18.21
N HIS A 67 -19.55 4.52 -18.71
CA HIS A 67 -18.33 4.97 -18.05
C HIS A 67 -18.61 5.54 -16.66
N GLN A 68 -19.64 6.37 -16.55
CA GLN A 68 -20.04 6.99 -15.29
C GLN A 68 -20.50 5.96 -14.25
N GLU A 69 -21.30 4.96 -14.65
CA GLU A 69 -21.68 3.85 -13.77
C GLU A 69 -20.44 3.07 -13.27
N LYS A 70 -19.47 2.83 -14.17
CA LYS A 70 -18.21 2.17 -13.81
C LYS A 70 -17.40 3.00 -12.82
N VAL A 71 -17.35 4.31 -12.97
CA VAL A 71 -16.68 5.24 -12.05
C VAL A 71 -17.37 5.23 -10.68
N GLU A 72 -18.69 5.29 -10.63
CA GLU A 72 -19.45 5.26 -9.38
C GLU A 72 -19.25 3.95 -8.61
N ASN A 73 -19.35 2.81 -9.31
CA ASN A 73 -19.09 1.49 -8.72
C ASN A 73 -17.67 1.38 -8.18
N TYR A 74 -16.68 1.82 -8.96
CA TYR A 74 -15.29 1.86 -8.52
C TYR A 74 -15.10 2.73 -7.27
N ASN A 75 -15.72 3.91 -7.23
CA ASN A 75 -15.60 4.83 -6.09
C ASN A 75 -16.27 4.28 -4.83
N ASN A 76 -17.45 3.66 -4.97
CA ASN A 76 -18.16 3.01 -3.87
C ASN A 76 -17.36 1.85 -3.29
N ASP A 77 -16.82 0.98 -4.14
CA ASP A 77 -16.04 -0.16 -3.69
C ASP A 77 -14.67 0.28 -3.13
N ALA A 78 -14.06 1.33 -3.68
CA ALA A 78 -12.83 1.91 -3.13
C ALA A 78 -13.09 2.58 -1.77
N PHE A 79 -14.26 3.20 -1.59
CA PHE A 79 -14.70 3.71 -0.30
C PHE A 79 -14.91 2.57 0.70
N LYS A 80 -15.61 1.48 0.31
CA LYS A 80 -15.75 0.27 1.15
C LYS A 80 -14.40 -0.29 1.57
N CYS A 81 -13.44 -0.39 0.65
CA CYS A 81 -12.07 -0.85 0.96
C CYS A 81 -11.38 0.04 2.01
N ARG A 82 -11.65 1.35 2.00
CA ARG A 82 -11.09 2.32 2.95
C ARG A 82 -11.84 2.37 4.28
N SER A 83 -13.15 2.11 4.28
CA SER A 83 -14.01 2.12 5.46
C SER A 83 -13.97 0.80 6.23
N GLU A 84 -13.79 -0.32 5.52
CA GLU A 84 -13.28 -1.54 6.13
C GLU A 84 -11.92 -1.19 6.73
N ASP A 85 -11.71 -1.44 8.01
CA ASP A 85 -10.49 -1.08 8.78
C ASP A 85 -9.23 -1.88 8.34
N ILE A 86 -9.14 -2.21 7.05
CA ILE A 86 -7.95 -2.66 6.34
C ILE A 86 -7.05 -1.45 6.12
N LYS A 87 -6.60 -0.84 7.21
CA LYS A 87 -5.45 0.07 7.16
C LYS A 87 -4.27 -0.76 6.68
N ILE A 88 -3.90 -0.64 5.40
CA ILE A 88 -2.59 -1.05 4.92
C ILE A 88 -1.62 -0.20 5.74
N GLY A 89 -1.14 -0.76 6.86
CA GLY A 89 -0.37 0.00 7.83
C GLY A 89 0.80 0.67 7.13
N ASP A 90 1.14 1.90 7.54
CA ASP A 90 2.25 2.67 6.98
C ASP A 90 3.53 1.85 6.86
N ASN A 91 3.74 0.89 7.76
CA ASN A 91 4.85 -0.05 7.72
C ASN A 91 4.92 -0.90 6.43
N LEU A 92 3.79 -1.25 5.82
CA LEU A 92 3.74 -1.98 4.55
C LEU A 92 4.11 -1.10 3.37
N VAL A 93 3.64 0.15 3.38
CA VAL A 93 4.02 1.15 2.37
C VAL A 93 5.51 1.47 2.50
N VAL A 94 6.00 1.63 3.73
CA VAL A 94 7.42 1.82 4.07
C VAL A 94 8.27 0.66 3.55
N CYS A 95 7.90 -0.59 3.85
CA CYS A 95 8.60 -1.77 3.31
C CYS A 95 8.62 -1.78 1.78
N GLY A 96 7.47 -1.52 1.16
CA GLY A 96 7.34 -1.51 -0.30
C GLY A 96 8.20 -0.44 -0.96
N ILE A 97 8.32 0.74 -0.36
CA ILE A 97 9.20 1.81 -0.85
C ILE A 97 10.66 1.43 -0.66
N ILE A 98 11.05 0.91 0.51
CA ILE A 98 12.44 0.47 0.78
C ILE A 98 12.88 -0.59 -0.23
N ASP A 99 12.00 -1.54 -0.57
CA ASP A 99 12.26 -2.58 -1.58
C ASP A 99 12.47 -2.04 -2.99
N LYS A 100 11.98 -0.84 -3.29
CA LYS A 100 12.10 -0.19 -4.60
C LYS A 100 13.28 0.77 -4.72
N LEU A 101 14.02 1.02 -3.63
CA LEU A 101 15.21 1.88 -3.70
C LEU A 101 16.35 1.22 -4.50
N PRO A 102 17.22 2.01 -5.16
CA PRO A 102 18.32 1.49 -5.96
C PRO A 102 19.34 0.65 -5.15
N PRO A 103 20.06 -0.30 -5.77
CA PRO A 103 21.08 -1.10 -5.07
C PRO A 103 22.22 -0.27 -4.44
N SER A 104 22.52 0.91 -4.99
CA SER A 104 23.51 1.84 -4.42
C SER A 104 23.14 2.37 -3.03
N TRP A 105 21.88 2.20 -2.61
CA TRP A 105 21.33 2.60 -1.31
C TRP A 105 21.27 1.43 -0.31
N LYS A 106 21.96 0.32 -0.56
CA LYS A 106 21.86 -0.92 0.24
C LYS A 106 22.02 -0.74 1.75
N GLU A 107 22.94 0.10 2.21
CA GLU A 107 23.18 0.32 3.65
C GLU A 107 22.04 1.14 4.28
N PHE A 108 21.50 2.11 3.54
CA PHE A 108 20.31 2.86 3.94
C PHE A 108 19.08 1.95 3.96
N GLN A 109 18.87 1.13 2.92
CA GLN A 109 17.80 0.12 2.89
C GLN A 109 17.88 -0.82 4.10
N LYS A 110 19.06 -1.35 4.41
CA LYS A 110 19.29 -2.21 5.58
C LYS A 110 18.90 -1.50 6.87
N THR A 111 19.38 -0.27 7.06
CA THR A 111 19.06 0.55 8.24
C THR A 111 17.55 0.79 8.37
N MET A 112 16.89 1.14 7.27
CA MET A 112 15.45 1.39 7.27
C MET A 112 14.65 0.11 7.46
N ARG A 113 15.09 -1.05 6.96
CA ARG A 113 14.46 -2.35 7.23
C ARG A 113 14.45 -2.71 8.72
N HIS A 114 15.56 -2.44 9.42
CA HIS A 114 15.62 -2.67 10.87
C HIS A 114 14.61 -1.80 11.63
N LYS A 115 14.29 -0.61 11.12
CA LYS A 115 13.40 0.37 11.76
C LYS A 115 12.01 0.45 11.12
N GLN A 116 11.68 -0.40 10.15
CA GLN A 116 10.49 -0.27 9.29
C GLN A 116 9.16 -0.40 10.04
N LYS A 117 9.15 -1.05 11.22
CA LYS A 117 7.95 -1.20 12.07
C LYS A 117 7.65 0.06 12.89
N GLU A 118 8.65 0.89 13.12
CA GLU A 118 8.59 2.11 13.94
C GLU A 118 8.69 3.39 13.09
N THR A 119 8.92 3.22 11.78
CA THR A 119 9.05 4.33 10.83
C THR A 119 7.70 4.63 10.20
N THR A 120 7.24 5.87 10.31
CA THR A 120 6.09 6.37 9.56
C THR A 120 6.47 6.69 8.11
N LEU A 121 5.49 6.74 7.21
CA LEU A 121 5.74 7.10 5.81
C LEU A 121 6.41 8.49 5.68
N GLU A 122 5.93 9.46 6.46
CA GLU A 122 6.49 10.82 6.50
C GLU A 122 7.97 10.83 6.95
N THR A 123 8.29 10.07 8.01
CA THR A 123 9.67 9.93 8.49
C THR A 123 10.57 9.26 7.46
N LEU A 124 10.06 8.25 6.74
CA LEU A 124 10.81 7.61 5.65
C LEU A 124 11.12 8.60 4.53
N ILE A 125 10.12 9.39 4.09
CA ILE A 125 10.29 10.38 3.03
C ILE A 125 11.35 11.43 3.42
N MET A 126 11.31 11.94 4.65
CA MET A 126 12.33 12.88 5.14
C MET A 126 13.73 12.28 5.10
N ARG A 127 13.90 11.03 5.56
CA ARG A 127 15.22 10.36 5.59
C ARG A 127 15.77 10.07 4.19
N ILE A 128 14.90 9.73 3.24
CA ILE A 128 15.31 9.53 1.84
C ILE A 128 15.88 10.83 1.25
N ARG A 129 15.24 11.97 1.49
CA ARG A 129 15.73 13.27 1.00
C ARG A 129 17.11 13.62 1.57
N MET A 130 17.30 13.43 2.87
CA MET A 130 18.59 13.69 3.52
C MET A 130 19.70 12.77 2.99
N GLU A 131 19.39 11.50 2.77
CA GLU A 131 20.34 10.53 2.21
C GLU A 131 20.71 10.85 0.75
N GLU A 132 19.76 11.36 -0.05
CA GLU A 132 20.01 11.84 -1.41
C GLU A 132 20.95 13.06 -1.41
N GLU A 133 20.69 14.04 -0.55
CA GLU A 133 21.53 15.23 -0.39
C GLU A 133 22.95 14.88 0.06
N ALA A 134 23.10 13.98 1.05
CA ALA A 134 24.41 13.54 1.54
C ALA A 134 25.26 12.91 0.43
N ARG A 135 24.65 12.06 -0.40
CA ARG A 135 25.32 11.43 -1.55
C ARG A 135 25.68 12.45 -2.63
N GLY A 136 24.86 13.49 -2.80
CA GLY A 136 25.17 14.62 -3.69
C GLY A 136 26.39 15.40 -3.23
N GLN A 137 26.59 15.60 -1.93
CA GLN A 137 27.78 16.27 -1.37
C GLN A 137 29.03 15.40 -1.48
N ASP A 138 28.91 14.09 -1.25
CA ASP A 138 30.03 13.14 -1.42
C ASP A 138 30.53 13.10 -2.86
N ALA A 139 29.63 13.23 -3.85
CA ALA A 139 29.99 13.28 -5.26
C ALA A 139 30.74 14.57 -5.63
N LEU A 140 30.48 15.69 -4.94
CA LEU A 140 31.16 16.98 -5.16
C LEU A 140 32.54 17.05 -4.49
N MET A 141 32.79 16.22 -3.48
CA MET A 141 34.10 16.09 -2.83
C MET A 141 35.05 15.12 -3.52
N GLN A 142 34.61 14.39 -4.55
CA GLN A 142 35.53 13.59 -5.37
C GLN A 142 36.35 14.53 -6.27
N PRO A 143 37.69 14.56 -6.16
CA PRO A 143 38.51 15.33 -7.10
C PRO A 143 38.27 14.78 -8.52
N PRO A 144 38.30 15.63 -9.57
CA PRO A 144 38.17 15.13 -10.94
C PRO A 144 39.24 14.06 -11.13
N GLU A 145 38.85 12.89 -11.64
CA GLU A 145 39.81 11.86 -12.03
C GLU A 145 40.79 12.49 -13.00
N SER A 146 41.94 12.88 -12.46
CA SER A 146 43.06 13.42 -13.19
C SER A 146 43.56 12.28 -14.05
N SER A 147 43.21 12.36 -15.32
CA SER A 147 43.80 11.62 -16.42
C SER A 147 45.33 11.62 -16.30
N VAL A 148 45.92 10.45 -16.09
CA VAL A 148 47.18 9.99 -16.70
C VAL A 148 47.09 8.47 -16.81
#